data_AF-A0A6P2F7Q3-F1
#
_entry.id   AF-A0A6P2F7Q3-F1
#
_cell.length_a   1.000
_cell.length_b   1.000
_cell.length_c   1.000
_cell.angle_alpha   90.00
_cell.angle_beta   90.00
_cell.angle_gamma   90.00
#
_symmetry.space_group_name_H-M   'P 1'
#
loop_
_entity.id
_entity.type
_entity.pdbx_description
1 polymer ?
#
loop_
_entity_poly.entity_id
_entity_poly.type
_entity_poly.pdbx_seq_one_letter_code
_entity_poly.pdbx_strand_id
1 'polypeptide(L)'
;MTILRALQEPGRQVALATSMGISESTVSRMKNDQLEQFSELLAHLGLKVVNQEMQCFPPDQIQALLTLSKVHLASIERPDQLIWE
;
A
#
# COMPACT_ATOMS: atom_id res chain seq x y z
N MET A 1 -7.04 4.37 -13.43
CA MET A 1 -5.72 5.01 -13.29
C MET A 1 -5.58 5.59 -11.88
N THR A 2 -4.81 4.92 -11.01
CA THR A 2 -4.80 5.18 -9.54
C THR A 2 -4.15 6.51 -9.17
N ILE A 3 -3.17 7.00 -9.96
CA ILE A 3 -2.40 8.21 -9.66
C ILE A 3 -3.24 9.48 -9.88
N LEU A 4 -3.95 9.59 -11.00
CA LEU A 4 -4.81 10.75 -11.29
C LEU A 4 -5.96 10.88 -10.29
N ARG A 5 -6.57 9.76 -9.89
CA ARG A 5 -7.61 9.74 -8.87
C ARG A 5 -7.09 10.19 -7.50
N ALA A 6 -5.89 9.75 -7.12
CA ALA A 6 -5.25 10.18 -5.88
C ALA A 6 -4.91 11.69 -5.89
N LEU A 7 -4.53 12.26 -7.04
CA LEU A 7 -4.21 13.69 -7.15
C LEU A 7 -5.44 14.61 -7.19
N GLN A 8 -6.63 14.08 -7.43
CA GLN A 8 -7.88 14.87 -7.45
C GLN A 8 -8.38 15.27 -6.06
N GLU A 9 -7.83 14.70 -4.99
CA GLU A 9 -8.18 15.11 -3.62
C GLU A 9 -7.75 16.56 -3.36
N PRO A 10 -8.64 17.41 -2.82
CA PRO A 10 -8.32 18.80 -2.53
C PRO A 10 -7.07 18.94 -1.65
N GLY A 11 -6.14 19.81 -2.05
CA GLY A 11 -4.92 20.10 -1.30
C GLY A 11 -3.81 19.05 -1.43
N ARG A 12 -4.07 17.87 -2.02
CA ARG A 12 -3.08 16.80 -2.17
C ARG A 12 -1.95 17.16 -3.14
N GLN A 13 -2.25 17.95 -4.18
CA GLN A 13 -1.24 18.49 -5.10
C GLN A 13 -0.29 19.48 -4.41
N VAL A 14 -0.82 20.36 -3.55
CA VAL A 14 -0.03 21.32 -2.76
C VAL A 14 0.83 20.60 -1.74
N ALA A 15 0.27 19.62 -1.03
CA ALA A 15 1.01 18.80 -0.08
C ALA A 15 2.15 18.04 -0.76
N LEU A 16 1.90 17.48 -1.96
CA LEU A 16 2.93 16.82 -2.77
C LEU A 16 4.03 17.79 -3.23
N ALA A 17 3.64 18.96 -3.73
CA ALA A 17 4.60 19.99 -4.13
C ALA A 17 5.51 20.39 -2.96
N THR A 18 4.92 20.54 -1.77
CA THR A 18 5.62 20.89 -0.53
C THR A 18 6.59 19.78 -0.10
N SER A 19 6.16 18.52 -0.09
CA SER A 19 7.00 17.39 0.31
C SER A 19 8.16 17.13 -0.67
N MET A 20 7.94 17.44 -1.95
CA MET A 20 8.96 17.35 -3.01
C MET A 20 9.85 18.59 -3.11
N GLY A 21 9.54 19.68 -2.39
CA GLY A 21 10.29 20.93 -2.46
C GLY A 21 10.18 21.66 -3.81
N ILE A 22 9.09 21.44 -4.56
CA ILE A 22 8.84 22.02 -5.88
C ILE A 22 7.57 22.86 -5.90
N SER A 23 7.37 23.66 -6.95
CA SER A 23 6.13 24.41 -7.11
C SER A 23 4.97 23.52 -7.54
N GLU A 24 3.74 23.90 -7.16
CA GLU A 24 2.52 23.23 -7.61
C GLU A 24 2.37 23.23 -9.14
N SER A 25 2.86 24.27 -9.81
CA SER A 25 2.90 24.36 -11.28
C SER A 25 3.85 23.34 -11.91
N THR A 26 4.90 22.94 -11.20
CA THR A 26 5.81 21.87 -11.64
C THR A 26 5.14 20.51 -11.51
N VAL A 27 4.42 20.26 -10.41
CA VAL A 27 3.60 19.05 -10.25
C VAL A 27 2.53 18.95 -11.34
N SER A 28 1.88 20.06 -11.69
CA SER A 28 0.87 20.09 -12.75
C SER A 28 1.45 19.71 -14.12
N ARG A 29 2.65 20.21 -14.47
CA ARG A 29 3.36 19.84 -15.70
C ARG A 29 3.76 18.38 -15.71
N MET A 30 4.32 17.86 -14.62
CA MET A 30 4.69 16.43 -14.52
C MET A 30 3.47 15.52 -14.75
N LYS A 31 2.31 15.89 -14.17
CA LYS A 31 1.06 15.15 -14.34
C LYS A 31 0.62 15.07 -15.80
N ASN A 32 0.74 16.17 -16.55
CA ASN A 32 0.24 16.26 -17.91
C ASN A 32 1.22 15.69 -18.94
N ASP A 33 2.52 15.94 -18.76
CA ASP A 33 3.51 15.73 -19.83
C ASP A 33 4.40 14.49 -19.59
N GLN A 34 4.60 14.08 -18.34
CA GLN A 34 5.60 13.07 -17.99
C GLN A 34 5.01 11.79 -17.40
N LEU A 35 3.81 11.85 -16.82
CA LEU A 35 3.22 10.74 -16.07
C LEU A 35 2.99 9.50 -16.94
N GLU A 36 2.53 9.70 -18.18
CA GLU A 36 2.29 8.61 -19.14
C GLU A 36 3.60 7.92 -19.53
N GLN A 37 4.59 8.68 -19.97
CA GLN A 37 5.91 8.17 -20.35
C GLN A 37 6.60 7.43 -19.18
N PHE A 38 6.50 7.96 -17.96
CA PHE A 38 7.04 7.28 -16.78
C PHE A 38 6.30 5.97 -16.46
N SER A 39 4.98 5.95 -16.64
CA SER A 39 4.17 4.75 -16.42
C SER A 39 4.52 3.65 -17.42
N GLU A 40 4.72 4.01 -18.69
CA GLU A 40 5.18 3.09 -19.73
C GLU A 40 6.58 2.55 -19.44
N LEU A 41 7.51 3.41 -19.01
CA LEU A 41 8.86 2.99 -18.64
C LEU A 41 8.83 1.95 -17.51
N LEU A 42 8.07 2.22 -16.43
CA LEU A 42 7.91 1.30 -15.32
C LEU A 42 7.33 -0.05 -15.78
N ALA A 43 6.34 -0.02 -16.68
CA ALA A 43 5.74 -1.23 -17.23
C ALA A 43 6.74 -2.06 -18.06
N HIS A 44 7.52 -1.42 -18.93
CA HIS A 44 8.55 -2.12 -19.73
C HIS A 44 9.67 -2.70 -18.87
N LEU A 45 9.99 -2.07 -17.73
CA LEU A 45 10.94 -2.59 -16.75
C LEU A 45 10.35 -3.68 -15.85
N GLY A 46 9.07 -4.02 -16.01
CA GLY A 46 8.37 -5.02 -15.19
C GLY A 46 8.12 -4.57 -13.75
N LEU A 47 8.19 -3.26 -13.48
CA LEU A 47 7.95 -2.68 -12.16
C LEU A 47 6.47 -2.34 -11.99
N LYS A 48 5.88 -2.70 -10.83
CA LYS A 48 4.51 -2.29 -10.48
C LYS A 48 4.50 -1.22 -9.39
N VAL A 49 3.56 -0.29 -9.48
CA VAL A 49 3.23 0.67 -8.42
C VAL A 49 2.04 0.12 -7.63
N VAL A 50 2.18 0.01 -6.31
CA VAL A 50 1.09 -0.37 -5.39
C VAL A 50 0.83 0.76 -4.41
N ASN A 51 -0.38 0.79 -3.85
CA ASN A 51 -0.69 1.70 -2.75
C ASN A 51 0.16 1.33 -1.53
N GLN A 52 0.58 2.33 -0.75
CA GLN A 52 1.39 2.15 0.45
C GLN A 52 0.70 1.25 1.50
N GLU A 53 -0.63 1.34 1.58
CA GLU A 53 -1.44 0.54 2.51
C GLU A 53 -1.83 -0.83 1.94
N MET A 54 -1.40 -1.17 0.72
CA MET A 54 -1.77 -2.42 0.09
C MET A 54 -1.10 -3.59 0.82
N GLN A 55 -1.90 -4.38 1.54
CA GLN A 55 -1.43 -5.61 2.18
C GLN A 55 -1.49 -6.77 1.19
N CYS A 56 -0.45 -7.60 1.16
CA CYS A 56 -0.37 -8.81 0.32
C CYS A 56 -1.17 -9.98 0.89
N PHE A 57 -1.96 -9.75 1.93
CA PHE A 57 -2.80 -10.74 2.59
C PHE A 57 -4.14 -10.09 2.97
N PRO A 58 -5.22 -10.87 3.03
CA PRO A 58 -6.51 -10.39 3.54
C PRO A 58 -6.40 -10.14 5.06
N PRO A 59 -6.49 -8.89 5.53
CA PRO A 59 -6.29 -8.54 6.94
C PRO A 59 -7.25 -9.29 7.88
N ASP A 60 -8.51 -9.45 7.48
CA ASP A 60 -9.53 -10.12 8.30
C ASP A 60 -9.19 -11.60 8.53
N GLN A 61 -8.61 -12.28 7.54
CA GLN A 61 -8.21 -13.69 7.68
C GLN A 61 -7.02 -13.83 8.62
N ILE A 62 -6.03 -12.94 8.51
CA ILE A 62 -4.89 -12.93 9.44
C ILE A 62 -5.37 -12.59 10.86
N GLN A 63 -6.29 -11.65 11.01
CA GLN A 63 -6.86 -11.30 12.30
C GLN A 63 -7.65 -12.47 12.90
N ALA A 64 -8.43 -13.20 12.10
CA ALA A 64 -9.12 -14.41 12.52
C ALA A 64 -8.14 -15.50 12.94
N LEU A 65 -7.10 -15.76 12.14
CA LEU A 65 -6.05 -16.73 12.45
C LEU A 65 -5.34 -16.38 13.76
N LEU A 66 -4.97 -15.11 13.96
CA LEU A 66 -4.36 -14.62 15.19
C LEU A 66 -5.28 -14.80 16.40
N THR A 67 -6.58 -14.53 16.22
CA THR A 67 -7.58 -14.68 17.29
C THR A 67 -7.72 -16.15 17.69
N LEU A 68 -7.89 -17.05 16.72
CA LEU A 68 -7.97 -18.49 16.98
C LEU A 68 -6.70 -19.03 17.62
N SER A 69 -5.54 -18.60 17.13
CA SER A 69 -4.24 -18.99 17.70
C SER A 69 -4.10 -18.55 19.15
N LYS A 70 -4.50 -17.30 19.48
CA LYS A 70 -4.49 -16.80 20.86
C LYS A 70 -5.41 -17.58 21.78
N VAL A 71 -6.62 -17.89 21.32
CA VAL A 71 -7.58 -18.70 22.10
C VAL A 71 -7.00 -20.09 22.36
N HIS A 72 -6.45 -20.74 21.33
CA HIS A 72 -5.86 -22.06 21.47
C HIS A 72 -4.65 -22.05 22.41
N LEU A 73 -3.73 -21.10 22.25
CA LEU A 73 -2.57 -20.94 23.14
C LEU A 73 -2.98 -20.66 24.59
N ALA A 74 -4.04 -19.89 24.83
CA ALA A 74 -4.56 -19.64 26.17
C ALA A 74 -5.19 -20.88 26.82
N SER A 75 -5.65 -21.85 26.02
CA SER A 75 -6.22 -23.11 26.50
C SER A 75 -5.19 -24.20 26.78
N ILE A 76 -3.92 -23.97 26.44
CA ILE A 76 -2.83 -24.93 26.65
C ILE A 76 -2.31 -24.81 28.08
N GLU A 77 -2.47 -25.87 28.86
CA GLU A 77 -1.97 -25.94 30.24
C GLU A 77 -0.63 -26.70 30.32
N ARG A 78 -0.31 -27.52 29.31
CA ARG A 78 0.88 -28.37 29.31
C ARG A 78 1.55 -28.46 27.92
N PRO A 79 2.88 -28.62 27.84
CA PRO A 79 3.62 -28.57 26.57
C PRO A 79 3.29 -29.69 25.57
N ASP A 80 2.80 -30.84 26.04
CA ASP A 80 2.37 -31.98 25.21
C ASP A 80 1.13 -31.66 24.35
N GLN A 81 0.39 -30.60 24.67
CA GLN A 81 -0.80 -30.16 23.92
C GLN A 81 -0.48 -29.26 22.72
N LEU A 82 0.80 -28.90 22.52
CA LEU A 82 1.27 -28.08 21.38
C LEU A 82 1.64 -28.91 20.14
N ILE A 83 1.40 -30.22 20.17
CA ILE A 83 1.75 -31.13 19.08
C ILE A 83 0.67 -31.04 18.00
N TRP A 84 1.07 -30.65 16.79
CA TRP A 84 0.21 -30.68 15.61
C TRP A 84 0.46 -31.99 14.85
N GLU A 85 -0.51 -32.90 14.86
CA GLU A 85 -0.57 -34.07 13.96
C GLU A 85 -1.25 -33.71 12.62
#